data_AF-A0A1Y5Q605-F1
#
_entry.id   AF-A0A1Y5Q605-F1
#
_cell.length_a   1.000
_cell.length_b   1.000
_cell.length_c   1.000
_cell.angle_alpha   90.00
_cell.angle_beta   90.00
_cell.angle_gamma   90.00
#
_symmetry.space_group_name_H-M   'P 1'
#
loop_
_entity.id
_entity.type
_entity.pdbx_description
1 polymer ?
#
loop_
_entity_poly.entity_id
_entity_poly.type
_entity_poly.pdbx_seq_one_letter_code
_entity_poly.pdbx_strand_id
1 'polypeptide(L)'
;MHIRTTTIPTLLALAFALPAHAADPAPPGKGLHEIPDPELGLMRGRYTVGGNAVAWFGVTMISVWQAANGQRLQGGLTLGMDFSKGKVPTVSFTPSVSITAADAPLPGTGTRSIDGSGLGNVSGLVQSVQVAGDGNAASNVLHLNVRNDGIVPAQHGSVGGDARLQVGDASAVAGFDGNAAQLELRVDGQGAVRQWLRNGSVGQSIQLMADGQQAGNRLQVDLVRQSLVDNQTLAQNVAQAISLNRGMAGSSGQ
;
A
#
# COMPACT_ATOMS: atom_id res chain seq x y z
N MET A 1 65.60 52.22 75.58
CA MET A 1 64.57 52.47 76.62
C MET A 1 63.80 53.71 76.21
N HIS A 2 62.54 53.57 75.78
CA HIS A 2 61.43 54.53 75.94
C HIS A 2 60.18 53.92 75.27
N ILE A 3 59.16 53.68 76.10
CA ILE A 3 57.82 53.20 75.75
C ILE A 3 57.01 54.37 75.20
N ARG A 4 56.11 54.12 74.22
CA ARG A 4 54.82 54.82 74.13
C ARG A 4 53.81 54.12 73.22
N THR A 5 52.56 54.34 73.59
CA THR A 5 51.35 53.53 73.46
C THR A 5 50.41 54.04 72.35
N THR A 6 49.45 53.21 71.94
CA THR A 6 48.11 53.54 71.33
C THR A 6 48.14 54.05 69.87
N THR A 7 47.28 53.64 68.92
CA THR A 7 45.83 53.31 68.96
C THR A 7 45.46 52.58 67.66
N ILE A 8 44.50 51.64 67.68
CA ILE A 8 43.97 50.90 66.50
C ILE A 8 42.62 51.51 66.08
N PRO A 9 42.35 51.66 64.77
CA PRO A 9 40.99 51.57 64.26
C PRO A 9 40.81 50.41 63.27
N THR A 10 39.73 49.70 63.47
CA THR A 10 39.16 48.63 62.64
C THR A 10 38.59 49.21 61.33
N LEU A 11 38.84 48.58 60.18
CA LEU A 11 38.00 48.75 58.99
C LEU A 11 37.92 47.45 58.16
N LEU A 12 36.72 47.20 57.67
CA LEU A 12 36.16 46.00 57.02
C LEU A 12 36.05 46.21 55.50
N ALA A 13 36.40 45.23 54.66
CA ALA A 13 35.89 45.05 53.28
C ALA A 13 36.39 43.69 52.72
N LEU A 14 35.55 42.65 52.55
CA LEU A 14 34.55 42.35 51.51
C LEU A 14 35.13 41.88 50.16
N ALA A 15 34.89 40.60 49.86
CA ALA A 15 35.30 39.86 48.65
C ALA A 15 34.38 40.15 47.45
N PHE A 16 34.96 40.18 46.23
CA PHE A 16 34.22 40.23 44.96
C PHE A 16 34.39 38.93 44.18
N ALA A 17 33.25 38.29 43.87
CA ALA A 17 33.13 37.22 42.88
C ALA A 17 32.75 37.82 41.51
N LEU A 18 33.40 37.38 40.44
CA LEU A 18 33.14 37.82 39.06
C LEU A 18 32.03 36.98 38.41
N PRO A 19 31.05 37.57 37.72
CA PRO A 19 30.07 36.82 36.93
C PRO A 19 30.62 36.48 35.54
N ALA A 20 30.43 35.23 35.12
CA ALA A 20 30.66 34.80 33.74
C ALA A 20 29.44 35.20 32.88
N HIS A 21 29.64 36.08 31.90
CA HIS A 21 28.60 36.43 30.93
C HIS A 21 28.61 35.44 29.76
N ALA A 22 27.50 34.73 29.57
CA ALA A 22 27.20 34.01 28.34
C ALA A 22 26.91 35.03 27.23
N ALA A 23 27.57 34.91 26.08
CA ALA A 23 27.33 35.75 24.92
C ALA A 23 26.09 35.25 24.17
N ASP A 24 25.08 36.11 24.01
CA ASP A 24 23.92 35.85 23.15
C ASP A 24 24.32 35.78 21.66
N PRO A 25 23.72 34.88 20.87
CA PRO A 25 23.96 34.81 19.43
C PRO A 25 23.43 36.06 18.71
N ALA A 26 24.24 36.58 17.77
CA ALA A 26 23.91 37.77 17.00
C ALA A 26 22.61 37.59 16.19
N PRO A 27 21.76 38.62 16.07
CA PRO A 27 20.50 38.52 15.34
C PRO A 27 20.74 38.34 13.83
N PRO A 28 19.92 37.50 13.16
CA PRO A 28 19.99 37.32 11.71
C PRO A 28 19.68 38.64 10.97
N GLY A 29 20.32 38.84 9.81
CA GLY A 29 20.25 40.08 9.03
C GLY A 29 18.81 40.53 8.70
N LYS A 30 18.63 41.85 8.53
CA LYS A 30 17.32 42.49 8.28
C LYS A 30 16.50 41.75 7.22
N GLY A 31 15.33 41.25 7.63
CA GLY A 31 14.35 40.58 6.77
C GLY A 31 14.37 39.04 6.88
N LEU A 32 15.35 38.46 7.56
CA LEU A 32 15.37 37.03 7.88
C LEU A 32 14.88 36.85 9.32
N HIS A 33 13.73 36.20 9.48
CA HIS A 33 13.29 35.72 10.79
C HIS A 33 13.44 34.21 10.82
N GLU A 34 14.08 33.71 11.87
CA GLU A 34 14.19 32.29 12.15
C GLU A 34 12.81 31.76 12.53
N ILE A 35 12.32 30.77 11.79
CA ILE A 35 11.04 30.13 12.08
C ILE A 35 11.22 29.27 13.33
N PRO A 36 10.49 29.54 14.43
CA PRO A 36 10.63 28.79 15.67
C PRO A 36 10.30 27.30 15.49
N ASP A 37 10.96 26.42 16.25
CA ASP A 37 10.75 24.96 16.23
C ASP A 37 9.29 24.51 16.29
N PRO A 38 8.38 25.17 17.04
CA PRO A 38 6.95 24.83 17.02
C PRO A 38 6.29 25.11 15.65
N GLU A 39 6.67 26.19 14.97
CA GLU A 39 6.19 26.49 13.62
C GLU A 39 6.84 25.56 12.58
N LEU A 40 8.13 25.23 12.74
CA LEU A 40 8.80 24.19 11.93
C LEU A 40 8.12 22.82 12.08
N GLY A 41 7.67 22.48 13.29
CA GLY A 41 6.88 21.28 13.56
C GLY A 41 5.52 21.26 12.84
N LEU A 42 4.89 22.43 12.65
CA LEU A 42 3.65 22.59 11.87
C LEU A 42 3.90 22.57 10.35
N MET A 43 5.13 22.83 9.92
CA MET A 43 5.56 22.74 8.52
C MET A 43 5.96 21.32 8.11
N ARG A 44 6.22 20.43 9.08
CA ARG A 44 6.45 19.00 8.84
C ARG A 44 5.21 18.39 8.17
N GLY A 45 5.37 17.90 6.94
CA GLY A 45 4.28 17.31 6.14
C GLY A 45 3.54 18.27 5.22
N ARG A 46 3.72 19.60 5.36
CA ARG A 46 3.19 20.59 4.40
C ARG A 46 3.95 20.63 3.06
N TYR A 47 5.14 20.00 3.02
CA TYR A 47 6.01 19.90 1.85
C TYR A 47 6.06 18.51 1.21
N THR A 48 5.02 17.68 1.34
CA THR A 48 4.86 16.58 0.36
C THR A 48 4.30 17.16 -0.94
N VAL A 49 5.10 18.00 -1.62
CA VAL A 49 4.82 18.43 -2.99
C VAL A 49 5.22 17.26 -3.87
N GLY A 50 4.22 16.54 -4.39
CA GLY A 50 4.43 15.44 -5.31
C GLY A 50 3.16 14.62 -5.49
N GLY A 51 2.40 14.94 -6.53
CA GLY A 51 1.19 14.24 -6.93
C GLY A 51 1.38 12.73 -6.94
N ASN A 52 0.56 12.06 -6.15
CA ASN A 52 0.40 10.61 -6.13
C ASN A 52 -1.05 10.26 -6.51
N ALA A 53 -1.67 11.07 -7.35
CA ALA A 53 -3.02 10.79 -7.84
C ALA A 53 -2.98 9.43 -8.54
N VAL A 54 -3.87 8.54 -8.14
CA VAL A 54 -4.03 7.26 -8.82
C VAL A 54 -4.59 7.57 -10.20
N ALA A 55 -3.83 7.23 -11.23
CA ALA A 55 -4.26 7.31 -12.63
C ALA A 55 -4.96 6.01 -13.05
N TRP A 56 -4.49 4.88 -12.50
CA TRP A 56 -4.98 3.55 -12.83
C TRP A 56 -4.94 2.62 -11.63
N PHE A 57 -5.98 1.81 -11.47
CA PHE A 57 -5.98 0.65 -10.60
C PHE A 57 -6.49 -0.57 -11.36
N GLY A 58 -5.65 -1.59 -11.50
CA GLY A 58 -5.96 -2.86 -12.15
C GLY A 58 -5.83 -4.03 -11.19
N VAL A 59 -6.70 -5.02 -11.35
CA VAL A 59 -6.65 -6.28 -10.61
C VAL A 59 -6.84 -7.43 -11.56
N THR A 60 -5.92 -8.38 -11.52
CA THR A 60 -6.03 -9.65 -12.22
C THR A 60 -6.05 -10.78 -11.21
N MET A 61 -7.11 -11.58 -11.24
CA MET A 61 -7.25 -12.80 -10.44
C MET A 61 -7.18 -14.00 -11.35
N ILE A 62 -6.42 -15.01 -10.94
CA ILE A 62 -6.32 -16.29 -11.64
C ILE A 62 -6.35 -17.39 -10.58
N SER A 63 -7.35 -18.26 -10.69
CA SER A 63 -7.46 -19.48 -9.90
C SER A 63 -7.32 -20.67 -10.81
N VAL A 64 -6.57 -21.67 -10.35
CA VAL A 64 -6.45 -22.99 -10.98
C VAL A 64 -6.67 -24.06 -9.95
N TRP A 65 -7.36 -25.13 -10.33
CA TRP A 65 -7.51 -26.32 -9.52
C TRP A 65 -7.48 -27.55 -10.43
N GLN A 66 -6.53 -28.44 -10.17
CA GLN A 66 -6.50 -29.79 -10.72
C GLN A 66 -6.87 -30.81 -9.64
N ALA A 67 -7.92 -31.57 -9.90
CA ALA A 67 -8.34 -32.68 -9.06
C ALA A 67 -7.53 -33.96 -9.36
N ALA A 68 -7.57 -34.91 -8.44
CA ALA A 68 -6.79 -36.15 -8.53
C ALA A 68 -7.09 -37.01 -9.78
N ASN A 69 -8.30 -36.91 -10.34
CA ASN A 69 -8.68 -37.59 -11.57
C ASN A 69 -8.19 -36.88 -12.86
N GLY A 70 -7.40 -35.82 -12.73
CA GLY A 70 -6.91 -35.01 -13.84
C GLY A 70 -7.85 -33.89 -14.28
N GLN A 71 -9.08 -33.81 -13.74
CA GLN A 71 -10.01 -32.73 -14.03
C GLN A 71 -9.41 -31.39 -13.64
N ARG A 72 -9.41 -30.43 -14.55
CA ARG A 72 -8.88 -29.08 -14.33
C ARG A 72 -9.97 -28.03 -14.45
N LEU A 73 -10.13 -27.25 -13.39
CA LEU A 73 -10.91 -26.03 -13.33
C LEU A 73 -9.95 -24.84 -13.40
N GLN A 74 -10.32 -23.82 -14.17
CA GLN A 74 -9.59 -22.58 -14.24
C GLN A 74 -10.56 -21.43 -14.37
N GLY A 75 -10.25 -20.34 -13.67
CA GLY A 75 -10.98 -19.10 -13.78
C GLY A 75 -10.02 -17.92 -13.76
N GLY A 76 -10.42 -16.86 -14.45
CA GLY A 76 -9.66 -15.65 -14.60
C GLY A 76 -10.57 -14.46 -14.64
N LEU A 77 -10.15 -13.36 -14.04
CA LEU A 77 -10.90 -12.12 -14.00
C LEU A 77 -9.94 -10.96 -14.02
N THR A 78 -10.15 -10.02 -14.95
CA THR A 78 -9.43 -8.74 -14.97
C THR A 78 -10.42 -7.61 -14.75
N LEU A 79 -10.19 -6.83 -13.69
CA LEU A 79 -10.90 -5.62 -13.36
C LEU A 79 -9.94 -4.45 -13.52
N GLY A 80 -10.44 -3.35 -14.07
CA GLY A 80 -9.64 -2.17 -14.30
C GLY A 80 -10.43 -0.90 -14.07
N MET A 81 -9.78 0.12 -13.49
CA MET A 81 -10.37 1.40 -13.12
C MET A 81 -9.46 2.55 -13.56
N ASP A 82 -9.91 3.31 -14.56
CA ASP A 82 -9.20 4.46 -15.14
C ASP A 82 -9.68 5.77 -14.52
N PHE A 83 -8.80 6.43 -13.78
CA PHE A 83 -9.03 7.72 -13.12
C PHE A 83 -8.40 8.89 -13.88
N SER A 84 -7.74 8.66 -15.01
CA SER A 84 -7.05 9.70 -15.79
C SER A 84 -7.97 10.83 -16.26
N LYS A 85 -9.28 10.56 -16.39
CA LYS A 85 -10.29 11.52 -16.86
C LYS A 85 -11.09 12.20 -15.75
N GLY A 86 -10.84 11.88 -14.47
CA GLY A 86 -11.55 12.50 -13.34
C GLY A 86 -11.67 11.61 -12.11
N LYS A 87 -12.46 12.06 -11.13
CA LYS A 87 -12.62 11.38 -9.83
C LYS A 87 -13.47 10.11 -9.90
N VAL A 88 -14.35 9.99 -10.89
CA VAL A 88 -15.16 8.79 -11.14
C VAL A 88 -14.42 7.94 -12.16
N PRO A 89 -14.00 6.71 -11.84
CA PRO A 89 -13.24 5.89 -12.76
C PRO A 89 -14.11 5.34 -13.90
N THR A 90 -13.52 5.18 -15.08
CA THR A 90 -14.08 4.29 -16.11
C THR A 90 -13.70 2.86 -15.75
N VAL A 91 -14.68 1.95 -15.74
CA VAL A 91 -14.48 0.56 -15.32
C VAL A 91 -14.46 -0.38 -16.53
N SER A 92 -13.48 -1.28 -16.55
CA SER A 92 -13.41 -2.41 -17.49
C SER A 92 -13.37 -3.74 -16.76
N PHE A 93 -14.11 -4.71 -17.27
CA PHE A 93 -14.25 -6.03 -16.67
C PHE A 93 -14.22 -7.13 -17.72
N THR A 94 -13.36 -8.14 -17.53
CA THR A 94 -13.27 -9.32 -18.40
C THR A 94 -13.18 -10.60 -17.55
N PRO A 95 -14.26 -11.38 -17.44
CA PRO A 95 -14.25 -12.69 -16.80
C PRO A 95 -13.94 -13.81 -17.81
N SER A 96 -13.40 -14.93 -17.31
CA SER A 96 -13.17 -16.15 -18.08
C SER A 96 -13.22 -17.35 -17.14
N VAL A 97 -13.85 -18.44 -17.58
CA VAL A 97 -13.88 -19.71 -16.85
C VAL A 97 -13.78 -20.87 -17.83
N SER A 98 -13.16 -21.96 -17.39
CA SER A 98 -13.03 -23.19 -18.17
C SER A 98 -12.95 -24.40 -17.23
N ILE A 99 -13.58 -25.49 -17.62
CA ILE A 99 -13.52 -26.78 -16.93
C ILE A 99 -13.24 -27.84 -18.00
N THR A 100 -12.20 -28.63 -17.78
CA THR A 100 -11.95 -29.83 -18.59
C THR A 100 -12.79 -30.98 -18.04
N ALA A 101 -13.32 -31.83 -18.92
CA ALA A 101 -13.96 -33.08 -18.49
C ALA A 101 -12.88 -34.10 -18.10
N ALA A 102 -13.17 -34.94 -17.12
CA ALA A 102 -12.33 -36.07 -16.74
C ALA A 102 -13.10 -37.38 -16.91
N ASP A 103 -12.39 -38.43 -17.32
CA ASP A 103 -12.98 -39.75 -17.61
C ASP A 103 -12.97 -40.70 -16.39
N ALA A 104 -12.44 -40.25 -15.24
CA ALA A 104 -12.31 -41.05 -14.02
C ALA A 104 -13.09 -40.43 -12.84
N PRO A 105 -13.73 -41.26 -11.99
CA PRO A 105 -14.39 -40.79 -10.78
C PRO A 105 -13.42 -40.09 -9.83
N LEU A 106 -13.92 -39.08 -9.11
CA LEU A 106 -13.14 -38.35 -8.11
C LEU A 106 -13.00 -39.18 -6.82
N PRO A 107 -11.87 -39.08 -6.09
CA PRO A 107 -11.71 -39.76 -4.81
C PRO A 107 -12.69 -39.20 -3.78
N GLY A 108 -13.29 -40.08 -2.98
CA GLY A 108 -14.19 -39.69 -1.91
C GLY A 108 -13.47 -38.98 -0.77
N THR A 109 -14.17 -38.10 -0.06
CA THR A 109 -13.59 -37.25 1.00
C THR A 109 -13.72 -37.78 2.42
N GLY A 110 -14.34 -38.95 2.64
CA GLY A 110 -14.48 -39.53 3.98
C GLY A 110 -15.06 -38.56 5.03
N THR A 111 -14.75 -38.73 6.32
CA THR A 111 -15.07 -37.79 7.41
C THR A 111 -14.01 -36.69 7.52
N ARG A 112 -13.80 -35.92 6.45
CA ARG A 112 -12.89 -34.76 6.45
C ARG A 112 -13.71 -33.47 6.49
N SER A 113 -13.27 -32.50 7.29
CA SER A 113 -13.96 -31.23 7.46
C SER A 113 -12.97 -30.08 7.55
N ILE A 114 -13.37 -28.93 6.99
CA ILE A 114 -12.66 -27.67 7.04
C ILE A 114 -13.64 -26.58 7.46
N ASP A 115 -13.29 -25.79 8.47
CA ASP A 115 -14.05 -24.60 8.88
C ASP A 115 -13.28 -23.32 8.52
N GLY A 116 -13.86 -22.51 7.64
CA GLY A 116 -13.33 -21.21 7.23
C GLY A 116 -14.27 -20.03 7.51
N SER A 117 -15.29 -20.23 8.36
CA SER A 117 -16.35 -19.25 8.62
C SER A 117 -15.83 -17.88 9.11
N GLY A 118 -14.69 -17.86 9.81
CA GLY A 118 -14.05 -16.64 10.29
C GLY A 118 -13.36 -15.77 9.22
N LEU A 119 -13.08 -16.30 8.03
CA LEU A 119 -12.32 -15.60 6.99
C LEU A 119 -13.11 -14.43 6.36
N GLY A 120 -14.43 -14.44 6.50
CA GLY A 120 -15.33 -13.42 5.96
C GLY A 120 -15.32 -12.09 6.71
N ASN A 121 -14.86 -12.07 7.97
CA ASN A 121 -14.98 -10.92 8.87
C ASN A 121 -13.72 -10.05 8.96
N VAL A 122 -12.72 -10.34 8.13
CA VAL A 122 -11.42 -9.66 8.18
C VAL A 122 -11.41 -8.47 7.22
N SER A 123 -10.97 -7.32 7.74
CA SER A 123 -10.63 -6.14 6.94
C SER A 123 -9.17 -6.22 6.48
N GLY A 124 -8.88 -5.70 5.29
CA GLY A 124 -7.54 -5.75 4.70
C GLY A 124 -7.27 -7.01 3.87
N LEU A 125 -6.08 -7.60 4.01
CA LEU A 125 -5.62 -8.73 3.21
C LEU A 125 -5.81 -10.06 3.95
N VAL A 126 -6.49 -11.01 3.32
CA VAL A 126 -6.69 -12.37 3.85
C VAL A 126 -6.03 -13.38 2.91
N GLN A 127 -5.22 -14.28 3.48
CA GLN A 127 -4.72 -15.45 2.76
C GLN A 127 -4.92 -16.68 3.63
N SER A 128 -5.65 -17.66 3.12
CA SER A 128 -5.95 -18.89 3.85
C SER A 128 -5.75 -20.12 2.98
N VAL A 129 -5.12 -21.13 3.56
CA VAL A 129 -4.96 -22.46 2.98
C VAL A 129 -5.35 -23.47 4.05
N GLN A 130 -6.36 -24.26 3.76
CA GLN A 130 -6.86 -25.31 4.62
C GLN A 130 -6.91 -26.60 3.81
N VAL A 131 -6.26 -27.63 4.33
CA VAL A 131 -6.04 -28.87 3.61
C VAL A 131 -6.28 -30.03 4.56
N ALA A 132 -7.08 -30.99 4.11
CA ALA A 132 -7.27 -32.28 4.73
C ALA A 132 -6.96 -33.37 3.70
N GLY A 133 -6.31 -34.44 4.14
CA GLY A 133 -5.82 -35.50 3.24
C GLY A 133 -4.37 -35.36 2.84
N ASP A 134 -3.94 -36.30 1.99
CA ASP A 134 -2.55 -36.52 1.61
C ASP A 134 -2.27 -36.09 0.16
N GLY A 135 -1.03 -35.71 -0.11
CA GLY A 135 -0.56 -35.41 -1.47
C GLY A 135 -1.14 -34.12 -2.09
N ASN A 136 -1.66 -33.22 -1.25
CA ASN A 136 -2.22 -31.94 -1.69
C ASN A 136 -1.14 -30.85 -1.84
N ALA A 137 -1.29 -30.00 -2.85
CA ALA A 137 -0.49 -28.80 -3.06
C ALA A 137 -1.41 -27.58 -3.17
N ALA A 138 -1.11 -26.53 -2.41
CA ALA A 138 -1.92 -25.31 -2.38
C ALA A 138 -1.03 -24.06 -2.27
N SER A 139 -1.31 -23.03 -3.08
CA SER A 139 -0.59 -21.76 -3.01
C SER A 139 -1.48 -20.55 -3.22
N ASN A 140 -1.38 -19.55 -2.34
CA ASN A 140 -1.92 -18.21 -2.57
C ASN A 140 -0.75 -17.26 -2.82
N VAL A 141 -0.80 -16.52 -3.92
CA VAL A 141 0.23 -15.54 -4.28
C VAL A 141 -0.44 -14.20 -4.56
N LEU A 142 0.13 -13.14 -3.99
CA LEU A 142 -0.23 -11.75 -4.29
C LEU A 142 1.01 -11.02 -4.85
N HIS A 143 0.81 -10.35 -5.98
CA HIS A 143 1.78 -9.42 -6.55
C HIS A 143 1.19 -8.00 -6.53
N LEU A 144 1.94 -7.04 -6.00
CA LEU A 144 1.62 -5.62 -6.08
C LEU A 144 2.69 -4.92 -6.90
N ASN A 145 2.26 -4.27 -7.98
CA ASN A 145 3.11 -3.47 -8.83
C ASN A 145 2.66 -2.01 -8.76
N VAL A 146 3.60 -1.11 -8.47
CA VAL A 146 3.33 0.33 -8.38
C VAL A 146 4.23 1.06 -9.36
N ARG A 147 3.60 1.79 -10.28
CA ARG A 147 4.24 2.57 -11.32
C ARG A 147 3.95 4.05 -11.14
N ASN A 148 4.87 4.90 -11.55
CA ASN A 148 4.77 6.36 -11.41
C ASN A 148 4.85 7.10 -12.76
N ASP A 149 4.71 6.37 -13.86
CA ASP A 149 4.85 6.89 -15.22
C ASP A 149 3.58 7.58 -15.74
N GLY A 150 2.45 7.47 -15.04
CA GLY A 150 1.15 8.00 -15.49
C GLY A 150 0.57 7.32 -16.73
N ILE A 151 1.20 6.26 -17.25
CA ILE A 151 0.78 5.59 -18.48
C ILE A 151 -0.31 4.57 -18.15
N VAL A 152 -1.56 4.91 -18.48
CA VAL A 152 -2.71 4.04 -18.25
C VAL A 152 -2.80 2.94 -19.32
N PRO A 153 -2.97 1.65 -18.96
CA PRO A 153 -3.20 0.58 -19.92
C PRO A 153 -4.49 0.76 -20.73
N ALA A 154 -4.53 0.23 -21.95
CA ALA A 154 -5.74 0.20 -22.75
C ALA A 154 -6.86 -0.60 -22.07
N GLN A 155 -8.09 -0.11 -22.18
CA GLN A 155 -9.27 -0.66 -21.54
C GLN A 155 -10.08 -1.52 -22.51
N HIS A 156 -10.33 -2.78 -22.13
CA HIS A 156 -11.18 -3.72 -22.86
C HIS A 156 -12.08 -4.47 -21.88
N GLY A 157 -13.34 -4.69 -22.24
CA GLY A 157 -14.31 -5.42 -21.42
C GLY A 157 -15.62 -4.66 -21.19
N SER A 158 -16.52 -5.27 -20.42
CA SER A 158 -17.79 -4.65 -20.02
C SER A 158 -17.60 -3.85 -18.72
N VAL A 159 -18.68 -3.22 -18.23
CA VAL A 159 -18.68 -2.53 -16.92
C VAL A 159 -18.99 -3.48 -15.74
N GLY A 160 -19.24 -4.77 -16.02
CA GLY A 160 -19.63 -5.78 -15.04
C GLY A 160 -20.28 -7.00 -15.70
N GLY A 161 -20.64 -7.98 -14.88
CA GLY A 161 -21.24 -9.24 -15.31
C GLY A 161 -20.55 -10.45 -14.70
N ASP A 162 -20.80 -11.61 -15.29
CA ASP A 162 -20.22 -12.87 -14.83
C ASP A 162 -19.97 -13.86 -15.96
N ALA A 163 -19.05 -14.78 -15.71
CA ALA A 163 -18.87 -16.01 -16.47
C ALA A 163 -19.02 -17.19 -15.51
N ARG A 164 -19.85 -18.16 -15.90
CA ARG A 164 -20.16 -19.36 -15.11
C ARG A 164 -20.10 -20.59 -15.98
N LEU A 165 -19.54 -21.66 -15.44
CA LEU A 165 -19.51 -22.97 -16.08
C LEU A 165 -19.68 -24.05 -15.02
N GLN A 166 -20.49 -25.06 -15.33
CA GLN A 166 -20.73 -26.23 -14.50
C GLN A 166 -20.53 -27.50 -15.34
N VAL A 167 -19.78 -28.47 -14.83
CA VAL A 167 -19.61 -29.80 -15.43
C VAL A 167 -19.64 -30.84 -14.31
N GLY A 168 -20.72 -31.64 -14.24
CA GLY A 168 -20.94 -32.55 -13.12
C GLY A 168 -20.93 -31.81 -11.79
N ASP A 169 -20.09 -32.24 -10.85
CA ASP A 169 -19.95 -31.63 -9.52
C ASP A 169 -19.00 -30.42 -9.49
N ALA A 170 -18.33 -30.12 -10.61
CA ALA A 170 -17.38 -29.02 -10.72
C ALA A 170 -18.05 -27.74 -11.24
N SER A 171 -17.82 -26.63 -10.54
CA SER A 171 -18.30 -25.28 -10.87
C SER A 171 -17.15 -24.27 -10.93
N ALA A 172 -17.16 -23.38 -11.91
CA ALA A 172 -16.27 -22.23 -12.00
C ALA A 172 -17.10 -20.95 -12.23
N VAL A 173 -16.87 -19.93 -11.41
CA VAL A 173 -17.61 -18.66 -11.43
C VAL A 173 -16.63 -17.51 -11.29
N ALA A 174 -16.66 -16.55 -12.21
CA ALA A 174 -15.96 -15.28 -12.12
C ALA A 174 -16.95 -14.14 -12.34
N GLY A 175 -17.01 -13.15 -11.44
CA GLY A 175 -18.02 -12.10 -11.53
C GLY A 175 -17.62 -10.78 -10.88
N PHE A 176 -18.24 -9.71 -11.34
CA PHE A 176 -18.17 -8.37 -10.77
C PHE A 176 -19.54 -7.69 -10.83
N ASP A 177 -20.02 -7.22 -9.68
CA ASP A 177 -21.36 -6.63 -9.51
C ASP A 177 -21.36 -5.09 -9.42
N GLY A 178 -20.19 -4.46 -9.62
CA GLY A 178 -19.99 -3.01 -9.44
C GLY A 178 -19.36 -2.64 -8.10
N ASN A 179 -19.42 -3.51 -7.09
CA ASN A 179 -18.88 -3.26 -5.75
C ASN A 179 -17.87 -4.34 -5.31
N ALA A 180 -18.09 -5.58 -5.70
CA ALA A 180 -17.23 -6.71 -5.39
C ALA A 180 -16.91 -7.54 -6.63
N ALA A 181 -15.63 -7.93 -6.76
CA ALA A 181 -15.18 -8.93 -7.70
C ALA A 181 -14.92 -10.24 -6.96
N GLN A 182 -15.40 -11.35 -7.52
CA GLN A 182 -15.21 -12.68 -6.95
C GLN A 182 -14.83 -13.67 -8.05
N LEU A 183 -13.94 -14.58 -7.70
CA LEU A 183 -13.59 -15.77 -8.47
C LEU A 183 -13.68 -16.99 -7.56
N GLU A 184 -14.39 -18.02 -8.01
CA GLU A 184 -14.60 -19.26 -7.26
C GLU A 184 -14.53 -20.47 -8.19
N LEU A 185 -13.69 -21.44 -7.81
CA LEU A 185 -13.69 -22.80 -8.33
C LEU A 185 -14.14 -23.71 -7.21
N ARG A 186 -15.11 -24.57 -7.45
CA ARG A 186 -15.66 -25.49 -6.44
C ARG A 186 -15.90 -26.85 -7.07
N VAL A 187 -15.59 -27.91 -6.33
CA VAL A 187 -15.96 -29.27 -6.67
C VAL A 187 -16.71 -29.81 -5.47
N ASP A 188 -17.97 -30.20 -5.68
CA ASP A 188 -18.84 -30.59 -4.57
C ASP A 188 -18.24 -31.76 -3.78
N GLY A 189 -18.37 -31.69 -2.46
CA GLY A 189 -17.75 -32.64 -1.54
C GLY A 189 -16.22 -32.60 -1.44
N GLN A 190 -15.50 -31.89 -2.32
CA GLN A 190 -14.02 -31.87 -2.34
C GLN A 190 -13.38 -30.56 -1.89
N GLY A 191 -14.06 -29.43 -2.05
CA GLY A 191 -13.53 -28.15 -1.58
C GLY A 191 -13.81 -26.98 -2.51
N ALA A 192 -13.12 -25.86 -2.22
CA ALA A 192 -13.27 -24.61 -2.94
C ALA A 192 -11.97 -23.80 -2.97
N VAL A 193 -11.75 -23.12 -4.09
CA VAL A 193 -10.65 -22.20 -4.36
C VAL A 193 -11.26 -20.85 -4.70
N ARG A 194 -11.04 -19.84 -3.86
CA ARG A 194 -11.74 -18.55 -3.92
C ARG A 194 -10.78 -17.38 -3.88
N GLN A 195 -11.12 -16.34 -4.63
CA GLN A 195 -10.53 -15.02 -4.51
C GLN A 195 -11.65 -13.96 -4.49
N TRP A 196 -11.46 -12.91 -3.72
CA TRP A 196 -12.39 -11.79 -3.71
C TRP A 196 -11.67 -10.46 -3.52
N LEU A 197 -12.28 -9.42 -4.07
CA LEU A 197 -11.96 -8.03 -3.82
C LEU A 197 -13.28 -7.31 -3.60
N ARG A 198 -13.39 -6.61 -2.48
CA ARG A 198 -14.54 -5.78 -2.14
C ARG A 198 -14.04 -4.55 -1.40
N ASN A 199 -14.92 -3.60 -1.14
CA ASN A 199 -14.54 -2.41 -0.40
C ASN A 199 -13.84 -2.76 0.93
N GLY A 200 -12.62 -2.26 1.12
CA GLY A 200 -11.82 -2.46 2.33
C GLY A 200 -11.22 -3.86 2.54
N SER A 201 -11.41 -4.83 1.64
CA SER A 201 -10.78 -6.14 1.81
C SER A 201 -10.51 -6.88 0.51
N VAL A 202 -9.41 -7.63 0.50
CA VAL A 202 -8.99 -8.53 -0.56
C VAL A 202 -8.63 -9.86 0.07
N GLY A 203 -9.02 -10.97 -0.55
CA GLY A 203 -8.78 -12.27 0.02
C GLY A 203 -8.55 -13.37 -0.99
N GLN A 204 -7.80 -14.36 -0.55
CA GLN A 204 -7.55 -15.61 -1.25
C GLN A 204 -7.74 -16.76 -0.26
N SER A 205 -8.52 -17.76 -0.64
CA SER A 205 -8.80 -18.94 0.19
C SER A 205 -8.69 -20.20 -0.65
N ILE A 206 -8.06 -21.22 -0.10
CA ILE A 206 -8.03 -22.58 -0.64
C ILE A 206 -8.49 -23.52 0.46
N GLN A 207 -9.48 -24.34 0.16
CA GLN A 207 -10.02 -25.38 1.06
C GLN A 207 -10.06 -26.69 0.27
N LEU A 208 -9.26 -27.67 0.67
CA LEU A 208 -9.13 -28.97 -0.01
C LEU A 208 -9.42 -30.10 0.99
N MET A 209 -10.44 -30.91 0.71
CA MET A 209 -10.89 -32.00 1.57
C MET A 209 -10.55 -33.39 1.01
N ALA A 210 -10.07 -33.48 -0.23
CA ALA A 210 -9.69 -34.72 -0.91
C ALA A 210 -8.16 -34.90 -0.96
N ASP A 211 -7.70 -36.07 -1.42
CA ASP A 211 -6.29 -36.35 -1.67
C ASP A 211 -5.86 -35.90 -3.08
N GLY A 212 -4.55 -35.70 -3.27
CA GLY A 212 -3.94 -35.50 -4.59
C GLY A 212 -4.38 -34.23 -5.33
N GLN A 213 -4.85 -33.22 -4.60
CA GLN A 213 -5.38 -31.97 -5.17
C GLN A 213 -4.26 -30.95 -5.39
N GLN A 214 -4.30 -30.22 -6.50
CA GLN A 214 -3.39 -29.10 -6.75
C GLN A 214 -4.19 -27.82 -7.01
N ALA A 215 -4.10 -26.85 -6.11
CA ALA A 215 -4.84 -25.60 -6.21
C ALA A 215 -3.92 -24.37 -6.08
N GLY A 216 -4.24 -23.33 -6.84
CA GLY A 216 -3.47 -22.09 -6.81
C GLY A 216 -4.35 -20.87 -7.04
N ASN A 217 -4.14 -19.85 -6.21
CA ASN A 217 -4.65 -18.51 -6.43
C ASN A 217 -3.49 -17.56 -6.72
N ARG A 218 -3.62 -16.75 -7.76
CA ARG A 218 -2.73 -15.62 -8.04
C ARG A 218 -3.57 -14.36 -8.12
N LEU A 219 -3.21 -13.36 -7.35
CA LEU A 219 -3.79 -12.03 -7.40
C LEU A 219 -2.68 -11.05 -7.79
N GLN A 220 -2.90 -10.27 -8.82
CA GLN A 220 -2.03 -9.17 -9.21
C GLN A 220 -2.79 -7.86 -9.06
N VAL A 221 -2.18 -6.88 -8.40
CA VAL A 221 -2.65 -5.50 -8.31
C VAL A 221 -1.65 -4.61 -9.02
N ASP A 222 -2.12 -3.83 -9.97
CA ASP A 222 -1.35 -2.81 -10.67
C ASP A 222 -1.88 -1.43 -10.31
N LEU A 223 -1.02 -0.60 -9.71
CA LEU A 223 -1.32 0.78 -9.38
C LEU A 223 -0.43 1.70 -10.24
N VAL A 224 -1.03 2.52 -11.09
CA VAL A 224 -0.29 3.60 -11.77
C VAL A 224 -0.64 4.92 -11.12
N ARG A 225 0.39 5.65 -10.72
CA ARG A 225 0.29 7.00 -10.17
C ARG A 225 0.72 8.01 -11.22
N GLN A 226 0.00 9.12 -11.27
CA GLN A 226 0.42 10.30 -12.01
C GLN A 226 1.44 11.05 -11.16
N SER A 227 2.71 11.00 -11.55
CA SER A 227 3.71 11.91 -10.96
C SER A 227 3.46 13.32 -11.49
N LEU A 228 3.20 14.27 -10.59
CA LEU A 228 3.22 15.69 -10.96
C LEU A 228 4.67 16.14 -11.08
N VAL A 229 5.07 16.53 -12.29
CA VAL A 229 6.35 17.19 -12.58
C VAL A 229 6.26 18.63 -12.09
N ASP A 230 6.30 18.86 -10.77
CA ASP A 230 6.31 20.21 -10.19
C ASP A 230 7.55 20.50 -9.32
N ASN A 231 8.42 19.51 -9.11
CA ASN A 231 9.67 19.76 -8.38
C ASN A 231 10.72 20.49 -9.20
N GLN A 232 10.67 20.45 -10.54
CA GLN A 232 11.64 21.16 -11.38
C GLN A 232 11.34 22.67 -11.44
N THR A 233 10.09 23.05 -11.66
CA THR A 233 9.62 24.44 -11.59
C THR A 233 9.76 25.00 -10.18
N LEU A 234 9.44 24.23 -9.14
CA LEU A 234 9.66 24.66 -7.75
C LEU A 234 11.16 24.81 -7.43
N ALA A 235 12.01 23.86 -7.82
CA ALA A 235 13.46 23.97 -7.64
C ALA A 235 14.07 25.14 -8.43
N GLN A 236 13.57 25.41 -9.63
CA GLN A 236 13.96 26.57 -10.44
C GLN A 236 13.51 27.88 -9.79
N ASN A 237 12.27 27.96 -9.30
CA ASN A 237 11.75 29.13 -8.60
C ASN A 237 12.50 29.39 -7.29
N VAL A 238 12.85 28.34 -6.54
CA VAL A 238 13.66 28.44 -5.32
C VAL A 238 15.11 28.84 -5.66
N ALA A 239 15.71 28.25 -6.69
CA ALA A 239 17.06 28.63 -7.15
C ALA A 239 17.11 30.09 -7.62
N GLN A 240 16.09 30.56 -8.35
CA GLN A 240 15.94 31.95 -8.76
C GLN A 240 15.75 32.88 -7.56
N ALA A 241 14.92 32.51 -6.57
CA ALA A 241 14.74 33.28 -5.35
C ALA A 241 16.03 33.39 -4.50
N ILE A 242 16.80 32.30 -4.38
CA ILE A 242 18.09 32.31 -3.68
C ILE A 242 19.13 33.14 -4.46
N SER A 243 19.09 33.12 -5.79
CA SER A 243 19.98 33.93 -6.62
C SER A 243 19.67 35.43 -6.50
N LEU A 244 18.40 35.81 -6.47
CA LEU A 244 17.97 37.20 -6.28
C LEU A 244 18.35 37.73 -4.89
N ASN A 245 18.30 36.89 -3.85
CA ASN A 245 18.71 37.28 -2.50
C ASN A 245 20.24 37.48 -2.35
N ARG A 246 21.05 36.79 -3.16
CA ARG A 246 22.52 36.98 -3.18
C ARG A 246 22.98 38.20 -4.00
N GLY A 247 22.14 38.73 -4.89
CA GLY A 247 22.48 39.88 -5.74
C GLY A 247 22.46 41.25 -5.04
N MET A 248 21.84 41.38 -3.86
CA MET A 248 21.65 42.68 -3.20
C MET A 248 22.68 43.03 -2.11
N ALA A 249 23.68 42.17 -1.85
CA ALA A 249 24.68 42.41 -0.80
C ALA A 249 25.97 43.10 -1.30
N GLY A 250 26.01 43.58 -2.56
CA GLY A 250 27.26 43.98 -3.24
C GLY A 250 27.42 45.46 -3.60
N SER A 251 26.60 46.40 -3.11
CA SER A 251 26.77 47.82 -3.44
C SER A 251 26.58 48.75 -2.24
N SER A 252 27.56 48.79 -1.33
CA SER A 252 27.86 50.02 -0.57
C SER A 252 29.31 49.96 -0.09
N GLY A 253 30.14 50.82 -0.66
CA GLY A 253 31.57 50.91 -0.37
C GLY A 253 32.22 51.97 -1.26
N GLN A 254 31.81 53.23 -1.10
CA GLN A 254 32.69 54.39 -1.26
C GLN A 254 33.00 54.90 0.15
#